data_AF-A0A538PRG8-F1
#
_entry.id   AF-A0A538PRG8-F1
#
_cell.length_a   1.000
_cell.length_b   1.000
_cell.length_c   1.000
_cell.angle_alpha   90.00
_cell.angle_beta   90.00
_cell.angle_gamma   90.00
#
_symmetry.space_group_name_H-M   'P 1'
#
loop_
_entity.id
_entity.type
_entity.pdbx_description
1 polymer ?
#
loop_
_entity_poly.entity_id
_entity_poly.type
_entity_poly.pdbx_seq_one_letter_code
_entity_poly.pdbx_strand_id
1 'polypeptide(L)'
;MIVIATDGDPVTGVLHGYARTLVASLETQVTTWLSGRHATGGAIAHALEMRPGQPVFLFGHGVAPPGAGFRGACGKIVLDVHRISWFLADRVVVGSFCDGQQLGVHARRIGFSMFGYRGPLAVPLWPRYVPRMEEAALAGPLHVARRGSVEAAAAIAARSYARLAHQLNSSSSWTDFMAAAVIASNDPTHW
;
A
#
# COMPACT_ATOMS: atom_id res chain seq x y z
N MET A 1 9.84 4.80 -10.93
CA MET A 1 8.69 4.56 -10.03
C MET A 1 8.77 5.48 -8.82
N ILE A 2 7.64 5.98 -8.33
CA ILE A 2 7.56 6.83 -7.13
C ILE A 2 7.06 5.97 -5.98
N VAL A 3 7.83 5.88 -4.90
CA VAL A 3 7.43 5.17 -3.67
C VAL A 3 7.33 6.17 -2.53
N ILE A 4 6.20 6.15 -1.84
CA ILE A 4 5.86 7.06 -0.75
C ILE A 4 5.48 6.21 0.45
N ALA A 5 6.17 6.39 1.57
CA ALA A 5 5.86 5.74 2.83
C ALA A 5 5.72 6.75 3.96
N THR A 6 4.74 6.56 4.83
CA THR A 6 4.57 7.38 6.02
C THR A 6 4.77 6.51 7.25
N ASP A 7 5.42 7.07 8.25
CA ASP A 7 5.40 6.58 9.63
C ASP A 7 4.33 7.34 10.42
N GLY A 8 4.12 7.04 11.70
CA GLY A 8 3.17 7.78 12.56
C GLY A 8 2.66 6.96 13.74
N ASP A 9 2.60 5.63 13.58
CA ASP A 9 2.19 4.67 14.60
C ASP A 9 2.74 3.26 14.27
N PRO A 10 2.43 2.23 15.07
CA PRO A 10 2.96 0.88 14.84
C PRO A 10 2.61 0.26 13.48
N VAL A 11 1.40 0.50 12.96
CA VAL A 11 0.95 -0.07 11.67
C VAL A 11 1.71 0.56 10.53
N THR A 12 1.77 1.89 10.48
CA THR A 12 2.58 2.62 9.50
C THR A 12 4.06 2.30 9.60
N GLY A 13 4.58 2.03 10.80
CA GLY A 13 5.95 1.53 11.00
C GLY A 13 6.21 0.21 10.28
N VAL A 14 5.28 -0.74 10.37
CA VAL A 14 5.36 -2.02 9.64
C VAL A 14 5.28 -1.79 8.12
N LEU A 15 4.32 -0.99 7.65
CA LEU A 15 4.15 -0.70 6.22
C LEU A 15 5.34 0.04 5.63
N HIS A 16 5.96 0.95 6.38
CA HIS A 16 7.22 1.59 6.01
C HIS A 16 8.35 0.56 5.92
N GLY A 17 8.41 -0.43 6.81
CA GLY A 17 9.31 -1.57 6.70
C GLY A 17 9.18 -2.29 5.35
N TYR A 18 7.95 -2.64 4.97
CA TYR A 18 7.68 -3.29 3.68
C TYR A 18 8.04 -2.40 2.49
N ALA A 19 7.77 -1.09 2.57
CA ALA A 19 8.16 -0.14 1.55
C ALA A 19 9.69 -0.09 1.34
N ARG A 20 10.46 -0.16 2.43
CA ARG A 20 11.93 -0.26 2.34
C ARG A 20 12.36 -1.56 1.66
N THR A 21 11.75 -2.69 1.99
CA THR A 21 12.03 -3.98 1.35
C THR A 21 11.70 -3.92 -0.15
N LEU A 22 10.59 -3.28 -0.54
CA LEU A 22 10.25 -3.05 -1.94
C LEU A 22 11.33 -2.22 -2.66
N VAL A 23 11.73 -1.08 -2.08
CA VAL A 23 12.76 -0.20 -2.66
C VAL A 23 14.09 -0.95 -2.82
N ALA A 24 14.50 -1.71 -1.80
CA ALA A 24 15.70 -2.54 -1.86
C ALA A 24 15.60 -3.64 -2.93
N SER A 25 14.41 -4.21 -3.16
CA SER A 25 14.20 -5.26 -4.17
C SER A 25 14.19 -4.74 -5.62
N LEU A 26 13.96 -3.43 -5.80
CA LEU A 26 13.79 -2.82 -7.12
C LEU A 26 14.95 -1.90 -7.50
N GLU A 27 15.79 -1.51 -6.53
CA GLU A 27 16.96 -0.64 -6.64
C GLU A 27 16.83 0.43 -7.74
N THR A 28 17.36 0.14 -8.92
CA THR A 28 17.46 1.06 -10.07
C THR A 28 16.13 1.46 -10.72
N GLN A 29 15.03 0.77 -10.39
CA GLN A 29 13.70 1.07 -10.94
C GLN A 29 12.95 2.16 -10.15
N VAL A 30 13.40 2.45 -8.92
CA VAL A 30 12.81 3.50 -8.06
C VAL A 30 13.42 4.85 -8.43
N THR A 31 12.59 5.74 -8.97
CA THR A 31 13.01 7.09 -9.39
C THR A 31 12.85 8.12 -8.28
N THR A 32 12.02 7.82 -7.28
CA THR A 32 11.78 8.68 -6.12
C THR A 32 11.35 7.83 -4.94
N TRP A 33 11.98 8.06 -3.80
CA TRP A 33 11.62 7.49 -2.51
C TRP A 33 11.37 8.64 -1.52
N LEU A 34 10.14 8.75 -1.04
CA LEU A 34 9.75 9.74 -0.04
C LEU A 34 9.30 9.00 1.22
N SER A 35 10.02 9.16 2.32
CA SER A 35 9.62 8.55 3.59
C SER A 35 9.85 9.42 4.82
N GLY A 36 9.13 9.09 5.90
CA GLY A 36 9.18 9.79 7.17
C GLY A 36 8.93 11.29 7.01
N ARG A 37 9.83 12.11 7.57
CA ARG A 37 9.77 13.59 7.47
C ARG A 37 9.85 14.13 6.04
N HIS A 38 10.30 13.33 5.07
CA HIS A 38 10.44 13.75 3.68
C HIS A 38 9.17 13.49 2.85
N ALA A 39 8.23 12.68 3.34
CA ALA A 39 6.93 12.45 2.72
C ALA A 39 5.94 13.60 3.00
N THR A 40 6.35 14.84 2.73
CA THR A 40 5.49 16.02 2.86
C THR A 40 4.62 16.20 1.63
N GLY A 41 3.48 16.88 1.76
CA GLY A 41 2.59 17.10 0.61
C GLY A 41 3.23 17.89 -0.53
N GLY A 42 4.08 18.87 -0.20
CA GLY A 42 4.84 19.62 -1.22
C GLY A 42 5.86 18.75 -1.96
N ALA A 43 6.61 17.92 -1.23
CA ALA A 43 7.58 16.99 -1.84
C ALA A 43 6.90 15.94 -2.72
N ILE A 44 5.74 15.43 -2.28
CA ILE A 44 4.94 14.47 -3.04
C ILE A 44 4.39 15.12 -4.31
N ALA A 45 3.77 16.29 -4.22
CA ALA A 45 3.24 17.01 -5.38
C ALA A 45 4.34 17.30 -6.39
N HIS A 46 5.49 17.81 -5.94
CA HIS A 46 6.64 18.05 -6.80
C HIS A 46 7.16 16.77 -7.47
N ALA A 47 7.23 15.65 -6.73
CA ALA A 47 7.66 14.37 -7.30
C ALA A 47 6.71 13.87 -8.38
N LEU A 48 5.39 14.02 -8.18
CA LEU A 48 4.36 13.65 -9.14
C LEU A 48 4.44 14.53 -10.39
N GLU A 49 4.58 15.85 -10.22
CA GLU A 49 4.70 16.83 -11.30
C GLU A 49 5.90 16.54 -12.21
N MET A 50 7.08 16.34 -11.62
CA MET A 50 8.32 16.14 -12.36
C MET A 50 8.41 14.79 -13.08
N ARG A 51 7.49 13.87 -12.81
CA ARG A 51 7.57 12.48 -13.29
C ARG A 51 6.20 12.00 -13.78
N PRO A 52 5.66 12.59 -14.87
CA PRO A 52 4.38 12.17 -15.44
C PRO A 52 4.38 10.68 -15.80
N GLY A 53 3.23 10.01 -15.64
CA GLY A 53 3.03 8.60 -16.00
C GLY A 53 3.76 7.56 -15.15
N GLN A 54 4.69 7.96 -14.26
CA GLN A 54 5.38 7.00 -13.39
C GLN A 54 4.41 6.34 -12.40
N PRO A 55 4.47 5.00 -12.23
CA PRO A 55 3.69 4.31 -11.21
C PRO A 55 3.97 4.84 -9.79
N VAL A 56 2.92 4.91 -8.97
CA VAL A 56 2.97 5.45 -7.60
C VAL A 56 2.64 4.34 -6.61
N PHE A 57 3.50 4.18 -5.60
CA PHE A 57 3.37 3.17 -4.55
C PHE A 57 3.22 3.87 -3.21
N LEU A 58 2.14 3.59 -2.50
CA LEU A 58 1.75 4.25 -1.25
C LEU A 58 1.72 3.24 -0.11
N PHE A 59 2.45 3.52 0.98
CA PHE A 59 2.54 2.66 2.16
C PHE A 59 2.27 3.44 3.45
N GLY A 60 1.14 3.21 4.12
CA GLY A 60 0.85 3.91 5.37
C GLY A 60 -0.61 3.88 5.80
N HIS A 61 -1.06 4.94 6.48
CA HIS A 61 -2.46 5.10 6.83
C HIS A 61 -3.21 5.78 5.70
N GLY A 62 -4.21 5.06 5.20
CA GLY A 62 -5.18 5.61 4.27
C GLY A 62 -6.06 6.68 4.92
N VAL A 63 -7.08 7.05 4.16
CA VAL A 63 -8.04 8.11 4.43
C VAL A 63 -8.79 7.93 5.76
N ALA A 64 -8.81 8.94 6.63
CA ALA A 64 -9.88 9.07 7.62
C ALA A 64 -10.83 10.22 7.20
N PRO A 65 -12.16 9.98 7.10
CA PRO A 65 -13.15 11.00 6.77
C PRO A 65 -13.09 12.23 7.69
N PRO A 66 -13.52 13.43 7.25
CA PRO A 66 -14.13 13.76 5.96
C PRO A 66 -13.13 14.13 4.84
N GLY A 67 -11.82 14.15 5.13
CA GLY A 67 -10.80 14.55 4.17
C GLY A 67 -10.19 13.35 3.45
N ALA A 68 -10.51 13.18 2.17
CA ALA A 68 -9.94 12.10 1.37
C ALA A 68 -8.45 12.36 1.09
N GLY A 69 -7.57 11.51 1.63
CA GLY A 69 -6.15 11.62 1.37
C GLY A 69 -5.23 10.73 2.21
N PHE A 70 -3.96 10.66 1.81
CA PHE A 70 -2.91 9.92 2.52
C PHE A 70 -2.40 10.74 3.71
N ARG A 71 -2.27 10.12 4.89
CA ARG A 71 -1.82 10.79 6.11
C ARG A 71 -0.32 10.62 6.32
N GLY A 72 0.36 11.72 6.62
CA GLY A 72 1.78 11.71 6.98
C GLY A 72 2.02 11.46 8.47
N ALA A 73 3.30 11.46 8.86
CA ALA A 73 3.79 11.24 10.23
C ALA A 73 3.12 12.07 11.33
N CYS A 74 2.65 13.26 10.99
CA CYS A 74 2.02 14.18 11.93
C CYS A 74 0.48 14.04 11.98
N GLY A 75 -0.08 12.98 11.38
CA GLY A 75 -1.53 12.78 11.27
C GLY A 75 -2.24 13.73 10.29
N LYS A 76 -1.50 14.67 9.68
CA LYS A 76 -2.02 15.59 8.65
C LYS A 76 -2.10 14.89 7.31
N ILE A 77 -3.07 15.30 6.50
CA ILE A 77 -3.18 14.87 5.11
C ILE A 77 -1.98 15.43 4.33
N VAL A 78 -1.18 14.55 3.75
CA VAL A 78 -0.05 14.90 2.88
C VAL A 78 -0.42 14.74 1.40
N LEU A 79 -1.39 13.89 1.07
CA LEU A 79 -1.88 13.71 -0.29
C LEU A 79 -3.40 13.85 -0.30
N ASP A 80 -3.93 15.05 -0.51
CA ASP A 80 -5.36 15.31 -0.61
C ASP A 80 -5.88 14.87 -2.00
N VAL A 81 -6.76 13.87 -2.04
CA VAL A 81 -7.27 13.27 -3.30
C VAL A 81 -7.84 14.32 -4.25
N HIS A 82 -8.45 15.39 -3.73
CA HIS A 82 -9.03 16.43 -4.56
C HIS A 82 -7.94 17.25 -5.23
N ARG A 83 -6.88 17.58 -4.49
CA ARG A 83 -5.75 18.38 -4.99
C ARG A 83 -4.81 17.59 -5.89
N ILE A 84 -4.74 16.27 -5.71
CA ILE A 84 -3.77 15.40 -6.39
C ILE A 84 -4.39 14.52 -7.47
N SER A 85 -5.70 14.60 -7.64
CA SER A 85 -6.46 13.84 -8.65
C SER A 85 -5.83 13.95 -10.04
N TRP A 86 -5.61 15.16 -10.53
CA TRP A 86 -5.01 15.41 -11.85
C TRP A 86 -3.57 14.89 -11.96
N PHE A 87 -2.80 14.84 -10.86
CA PHE A 87 -1.47 14.25 -10.88
C PHE A 87 -1.52 12.73 -11.03
N LEU A 88 -2.60 12.08 -10.60
CA LEU A 88 -2.76 10.63 -10.65
C LEU A 88 -3.39 10.13 -11.96
N ALA A 89 -4.02 11.01 -12.74
CA ALA A 89 -4.61 10.65 -14.03
C ALA A 89 -3.62 9.85 -14.91
N ASP A 90 -4.12 8.79 -15.53
CA ASP A 90 -3.40 7.86 -16.40
C ASP A 90 -2.22 7.10 -15.73
N ARG A 91 -2.14 7.11 -14.39
CA ARG A 91 -1.13 6.34 -13.66
C ARG A 91 -1.64 5.00 -13.21
N VAL A 92 -0.66 4.13 -12.91
CA VAL A 92 -0.86 2.97 -12.05
C VAL A 92 -0.55 3.38 -10.60
N VAL A 93 -1.51 3.17 -9.71
CA VAL A 93 -1.39 3.44 -8.28
C VAL A 93 -1.48 2.14 -7.49
N VAL A 94 -0.54 1.93 -6.58
CA VAL A 94 -0.49 0.77 -5.68
C VAL A 94 -0.65 1.26 -4.26
N GLY A 95 -1.75 0.87 -3.62
CA GLY A 95 -2.09 1.26 -2.25
C GLY A 95 -1.97 0.14 -1.25
N SER A 96 -0.88 0.13 -0.49
CA SER A 96 -0.69 -0.71 0.71
C SER A 96 -0.99 0.10 1.96
N PHE A 97 -2.27 0.41 2.17
CA PHE A 97 -2.72 1.25 3.28
C PHE A 97 -4.11 0.91 3.80
N CYS A 98 -4.42 1.36 5.02
CA CYS A 98 -5.60 0.97 5.81
C CYS A 98 -6.97 1.42 5.29
N ASP A 99 -7.08 2.16 4.18
CA ASP A 99 -8.38 2.62 3.64
C ASP A 99 -8.33 2.76 2.10
N GLY A 100 -7.94 1.68 1.41
CA GLY A 100 -7.79 1.62 -0.05
C GLY A 100 -9.07 1.92 -0.84
N GLN A 101 -10.21 1.51 -0.30
CA GLN A 101 -11.50 1.55 -1.00
C GLN A 101 -11.91 2.96 -1.43
N GLN A 102 -11.70 3.98 -0.59
CA GLN A 102 -12.13 5.34 -0.91
C GLN A 102 -11.34 5.91 -2.10
N LEU A 103 -10.02 5.68 -2.13
CA LEU A 103 -9.20 6.08 -3.28
C LEU A 103 -9.59 5.28 -4.53
N GLY A 104 -9.88 3.99 -4.38
CA GLY A 104 -10.35 3.12 -5.45
C GLY A 104 -11.66 3.60 -6.10
N VAL A 105 -12.64 4.05 -5.31
CA VAL A 105 -13.88 4.67 -5.85
C VAL A 105 -13.57 5.90 -6.69
N HIS A 106 -12.54 6.68 -6.32
CA HIS A 106 -12.11 7.84 -7.08
C HIS A 106 -11.29 7.50 -8.33
N ALA A 107 -10.67 6.32 -8.39
CA ALA A 107 -9.82 5.88 -9.51
C ALA A 107 -10.53 5.99 -10.87
N ARG A 108 -11.76 5.46 -10.96
CA ARG A 108 -12.57 5.53 -12.18
C ARG A 108 -12.95 6.95 -12.59
N ARG A 109 -13.27 7.81 -11.61
CA ARG A 109 -13.66 9.20 -11.88
C ARG A 109 -12.46 10.04 -12.36
N ILE A 110 -11.28 9.75 -11.83
CA ILE A 110 -10.06 10.51 -12.09
C ILE A 110 -9.31 9.96 -13.31
N GLY A 111 -9.56 8.70 -13.69
CA GLY A 111 -8.93 8.05 -14.85
C GLY A 111 -7.58 7.43 -14.53
N PHE A 112 -7.43 6.79 -13.36
CA PHE A 112 -6.22 6.02 -13.03
C PHE A 112 -6.56 4.57 -12.68
N SER A 113 -5.58 3.68 -12.84
CA SER A 113 -5.72 2.27 -12.48
C SER A 113 -5.15 2.03 -11.08
N MET A 114 -5.89 1.33 -10.22
CA MET A 114 -5.44 1.12 -8.84
C MET A 114 -5.41 -0.36 -8.46
N PHE A 115 -4.36 -0.78 -7.75
CA PHE A 115 -4.36 -1.96 -6.90
C PHE A 115 -4.38 -1.52 -5.43
N GLY A 116 -5.19 -2.18 -4.60
CA GLY A 116 -5.25 -1.95 -3.15
C GLY A 116 -6.15 -2.96 -2.45
N TYR A 117 -6.86 -2.57 -1.39
CA TYR A 117 -7.63 -3.49 -0.52
C TYR A 117 -9.06 -3.01 -0.26
N ARG A 118 -10.02 -3.94 -0.26
CA ARG A 118 -11.41 -3.69 0.17
C ARG A 118 -11.43 -3.62 1.69
N GLY A 119 -11.48 -2.40 2.21
CA GLY A 119 -11.36 -2.12 3.64
C GLY A 119 -9.91 -2.00 4.11
N PRO A 120 -9.68 -2.03 5.44
CA PRO A 120 -8.36 -1.85 5.98
C PRO A 120 -7.42 -3.02 5.74
N LEU A 121 -6.23 -2.69 5.25
CA LEU A 121 -5.11 -3.62 5.29
C LEU A 121 -4.78 -3.92 6.76
N ALA A 122 -5.17 -5.11 7.19
CA ALA A 122 -5.01 -5.59 8.55
C ALA A 122 -3.58 -6.12 8.75
N VAL A 123 -2.83 -5.44 9.60
CA VAL A 123 -1.43 -5.75 9.91
C VAL A 123 -1.33 -6.33 11.33
N PRO A 124 -0.93 -7.61 11.50
CA PRO A 124 -0.69 -8.18 12.81
C PRO A 124 0.57 -7.55 13.42
N LEU A 125 0.40 -6.80 14.52
CA LEU A 125 1.50 -6.10 15.19
C LEU A 125 2.37 -7.00 16.09
N TRP A 126 2.06 -8.31 16.18
CA TRP A 126 2.90 -9.23 16.92
C TRP A 126 4.21 -9.48 16.15
N PRO A 127 5.40 -9.24 16.77
CA PRO A 127 6.68 -9.22 16.06
C PRO A 127 7.00 -10.45 15.21
N ARG A 128 6.52 -11.64 15.59
CA ARG A 128 6.76 -12.87 14.83
C ARG A 128 5.96 -13.01 13.54
N TYR A 129 4.86 -12.27 13.37
CA TYR A 129 4.02 -12.34 12.16
C TYR A 129 4.28 -11.20 11.19
N VAL A 130 4.77 -10.06 11.66
CA VAL A 130 5.20 -8.94 10.82
C VAL A 130 6.10 -9.40 9.66
N PRO A 131 7.22 -10.12 9.88
CA PRO A 131 8.06 -10.59 8.77
C PRO A 131 7.37 -11.67 7.93
N ARG A 132 6.46 -12.46 8.50
CA ARG A 132 5.74 -13.52 7.76
C ARG A 132 4.72 -12.96 6.78
N MET A 133 4.10 -11.82 7.10
CA MET A 133 3.15 -11.14 6.23
C MET A 133 3.82 -10.35 5.10
N GLU A 134 5.10 -10.00 5.23
CA GLU A 134 5.82 -9.16 4.26
C GLU A 134 5.70 -9.69 2.83
N GLU A 135 5.93 -11.00 2.61
CA GLU A 135 5.82 -11.61 1.29
C GLU A 135 4.42 -11.41 0.68
N ALA A 136 3.37 -11.63 1.48
CA ALA A 136 2.00 -11.47 1.02
C ALA A 136 1.66 -10.00 0.71
N ALA A 137 2.08 -9.08 1.57
CA ALA A 137 1.87 -7.65 1.41
C ALA A 137 2.62 -7.06 0.21
N LEU A 138 3.77 -7.63 -0.15
CA LEU A 138 4.60 -7.16 -1.27
C LEU A 138 4.32 -7.88 -2.59
N ALA A 139 3.59 -8.99 -2.60
CA ALA A 139 3.35 -9.76 -3.82
C ALA A 139 2.66 -8.95 -4.93
N GLY A 140 1.61 -8.21 -4.60
CA GLY A 140 0.92 -7.30 -5.52
C GLY A 140 1.81 -6.13 -5.99
N PRO A 141 2.39 -5.35 -5.05
CA PRO A 141 3.32 -4.27 -5.40
C PRO A 141 4.48 -4.71 -6.30
N LEU A 142 5.15 -5.82 -5.97
CA LEU A 142 6.24 -6.35 -6.78
C LEU A 142 5.78 -6.77 -8.18
N HIS A 143 4.57 -7.29 -8.32
CA HIS A 143 4.02 -7.63 -9.63
C HIS A 143 3.82 -6.39 -10.50
N VAL A 144 3.18 -5.34 -9.96
CA VAL A 144 2.99 -4.07 -10.68
C VAL A 144 4.34 -3.43 -11.02
N ALA A 145 5.29 -3.46 -10.09
CA ALA A 145 6.63 -2.93 -10.30
C ALA A 145 7.32 -3.56 -11.52
N ARG A 146 7.11 -4.85 -11.72
CA ARG A 146 7.65 -5.63 -12.85
C ARG A 146 6.77 -5.54 -14.10
N ARG A 147 6.00 -4.46 -14.24
CA ARG A 147 5.10 -4.16 -15.37
C ARG A 147 3.92 -5.12 -15.53
N GLY A 148 3.54 -5.79 -14.45
CA GLY A 148 2.29 -6.55 -14.38
C GLY A 148 1.07 -5.64 -14.30
N SER A 149 -0.12 -6.18 -14.60
CA SER A 149 -1.38 -5.45 -14.48
C SER A 149 -1.85 -5.34 -13.03
N VAL A 150 -2.65 -4.31 -12.72
CA VAL A 150 -3.27 -4.16 -11.39
C VAL A 150 -4.22 -5.32 -11.05
N GLU A 151 -4.89 -5.87 -12.06
CA GLU A 151 -5.77 -7.04 -11.91
C GLU A 151 -4.98 -8.29 -11.50
N ALA A 152 -3.90 -8.59 -12.21
CA ALA A 152 -3.04 -9.72 -11.88
C ALA A 152 -2.35 -9.54 -10.53
N ALA A 153 -1.96 -8.30 -10.18
CA ALA A 153 -1.43 -7.96 -8.86
C ALA A 153 -2.42 -8.27 -7.73
N ALA A 154 -3.71 -7.93 -7.91
CA ALA A 154 -4.76 -8.26 -6.95
C ALA A 154 -4.89 -9.77 -6.74
N ALA A 155 -4.95 -10.54 -7.82
CA ALA A 155 -5.06 -11.99 -7.75
C ALA A 155 -3.84 -12.66 -7.10
N ILE A 156 -2.63 -12.16 -7.39
CA ILE A 156 -1.38 -12.64 -6.79
C ILE A 156 -1.35 -12.35 -5.28
N ALA A 157 -1.67 -11.12 -4.88
CA ALA A 157 -1.73 -10.75 -3.47
C ALA A 157 -2.74 -11.62 -2.72
N ALA A 158 -3.96 -11.79 -3.25
CA ALA A 158 -5.01 -12.60 -2.63
C ALA A 158 -4.57 -14.04 -2.41
N ARG A 159 -3.91 -14.66 -3.39
CA ARG A 159 -3.34 -16.02 -3.24
C ARG A 159 -2.25 -16.07 -2.18
N SER A 160 -1.37 -15.07 -2.11
CA SER A 160 -0.31 -15.04 -1.10
C SER A 160 -0.86 -14.89 0.32
N TYR A 161 -1.88 -14.04 0.52
CA TYR A 161 -2.59 -13.91 1.80
C TYR A 161 -3.29 -15.22 2.19
N ALA A 162 -4.04 -15.83 1.26
CA ALA A 162 -4.73 -17.09 1.51
C ALA A 162 -3.75 -18.23 1.88
N ARG A 163 -2.62 -18.32 1.17
CA ARG A 163 -1.57 -19.30 1.46
C ARG A 163 -0.98 -19.10 2.86
N LEU A 164 -0.64 -17.87 3.23
CA LEU A 164 -0.09 -17.57 4.57
C LEU A 164 -1.10 -17.85 5.68
N ALA A 165 -2.36 -17.44 5.48
CA ALA A 165 -3.42 -17.73 6.44
C ALA A 165 -3.63 -19.23 6.62
N HIS A 166 -3.64 -20.01 5.52
CA HIS A 166 -3.72 -21.47 5.59
C HIS A 166 -2.55 -22.09 6.37
N GLN A 167 -1.31 -21.66 6.11
CA GLN A 167 -0.12 -22.12 6.83
C GLN A 167 -0.16 -21.83 8.34
N LEU A 168 -0.73 -20.68 8.73
CA LEU A 168 -0.90 -20.33 10.14
C LEU A 168 -2.02 -21.16 10.79
N ASN A 169 -3.11 -21.37 10.06
CA ASN A 169 -4.27 -22.12 10.54
C ASN A 169 -4.00 -23.63 10.69
N SER A 170 -2.99 -24.18 10.00
CA SER A 170 -2.58 -25.58 10.15
C SER A 170 -1.76 -25.85 11.42
N SER A 171 -1.45 -24.82 12.22
CA SER A 171 -0.77 -24.98 13.51
C SER A 171 -1.76 -25.27 14.66
N SER A 172 -1.27 -25.82 15.77
CA SER A 172 -2.06 -26.02 17.01
C SER A 172 -2.08 -24.78 17.94
N SER A 173 -1.60 -23.63 17.47
CA SER A 173 -1.40 -22.42 18.26
C SER A 173 -2.61 -21.48 18.12
N TRP A 174 -3.29 -21.19 19.24
CA TRP A 174 -4.40 -20.20 19.26
C TRP A 174 -3.99 -18.85 18.69
N THR A 175 -2.77 -18.41 19.01
CA THR A 175 -2.23 -17.16 18.51
C THR A 175 -1.97 -17.17 17.00
N ASP A 176 -1.60 -18.32 16.42
CA ASP A 176 -1.45 -18.45 14.95
C ASP A 176 -2.82 -18.45 14.28
N PHE A 177 -3.83 -19.07 14.89
CA PHE A 177 -5.23 -19.00 14.44
C PHE A 177 -5.73 -17.55 14.38
N MET A 178 -5.51 -16.77 15.43
CA MET A 178 -5.88 -15.34 15.46
C MET A 178 -5.15 -14.53 14.39
N ALA A 179 -3.85 -14.78 14.19
CA ALA A 179 -3.09 -14.13 13.13
C ALA A 179 -3.58 -14.53 11.73
N ALA A 180 -3.95 -15.80 11.53
CA ALA A 180 -4.52 -16.30 10.28
C ALA A 180 -5.82 -15.55 9.93
N ALA A 181 -6.71 -15.36 10.92
CA ALA A 181 -7.97 -14.63 10.72
C ALA A 181 -7.74 -13.17 10.30
N VAL A 182 -6.81 -12.46 10.96
CA VAL A 182 -6.41 -11.08 10.60
C VAL A 182 -5.81 -11.03 9.19
N ILE A 183 -4.97 -12.00 8.84
CA ILE A 183 -4.32 -12.04 7.52
C ILE A 183 -5.34 -12.37 6.42
N ALA A 184 -6.28 -13.27 6.69
CA ALA A 184 -7.34 -13.68 5.77
C ALA A 184 -8.39 -12.59 5.54
N SER A 185 -8.53 -11.62 6.45
CA SER A 185 -9.45 -10.48 6.24
C SER A 185 -8.92 -9.45 5.24
N ASN A 186 -7.65 -9.54 4.84
CA ASN A 186 -7.12 -8.72 3.76
C ASN A 186 -7.74 -9.18 2.43
N ASP A 187 -8.49 -8.29 1.78
CA ASP A 187 -9.18 -8.54 0.51
C ASP A 187 -8.59 -7.65 -0.60
N PRO A 188 -7.51 -8.09 -1.28
CA PRO A 188 -6.88 -7.32 -2.35
C PRO A 188 -7.79 -7.18 -3.56
N THR A 189 -7.84 -6.00 -4.14
CA THR A 189 -8.72 -5.69 -5.26
C THR A 189 -8.09 -4.68 -6.22
N HIS A 190 -8.76 -4.48 -7.35
CA HIS A 190 -8.39 -3.48 -8.35
C HIS A 190 -9.57 -2.54 -8.63
N TRP A 191 -9.27 -1.31 -9.04
CA TRP A 191 -10.27 -0.31 -9.45
C TRP A 191 -9.90 0.39 -10.74
#